data_AF-A0A7W1SW53-F1
#
_entry.id   AF-A0A7W1SW53-F1
#
_cell.length_a   1.000
_cell.length_b   1.000
_cell.length_c   1.000
_cell.angle_alpha   90.00
_cell.angle_beta   90.00
_cell.angle_gamma   90.00
#
_symmetry.space_group_name_H-M   'P 1'
#
loop_
_entity.id
_entity.type
_entity.pdbx_description
1 polymer ?
#
loop_
_entity_poly.entity_id
_entity_poly.type
_entity_poly.pdbx_seq_one_letter_code
_entity_poly.pdbx_strand_id
1 'polypeptide(L)'
;MLAGVALVLLAPGLRGEPIPVRHQQGAAHGFLALRSLQGTRLAIGDVTQVVHGDRVTSRLTFRFRDGSIDDDLTVFSQHGVFRLISDHHVQHGPSFPKPIDVLIETVSGMITSRTDDGRVNREKLVLPADLANGLPPNLLMNISPSVPETKLSFVAPGAKPRLIQVSVKPAGKVGFSVGGSPRKATDYVLHVDIGGVAGMVAPLIGKQPPDYHIWIMTGSTPAFIRAEGALYEGGPVWRIEQISPSFAQ
;
A
#
# COMPACT_ATOMS: atom_id res chain seq x y z
N MET A 1 -43.35 37.15 -9.52
CA MET A 1 -42.72 36.05 -8.75
C MET A 1 -41.74 35.35 -9.67
N LEU A 2 -40.43 35.60 -9.51
CA LEU A 2 -39.38 34.92 -10.26
C LEU A 2 -38.88 33.76 -9.39
N ALA A 3 -39.19 32.53 -9.80
CA ALA A 3 -38.70 31.32 -9.15
C ALA A 3 -37.25 31.09 -9.58
N GLY A 4 -36.31 31.32 -8.66
CA GLY A 4 -34.91 31.00 -8.86
C GLY A 4 -34.68 29.49 -8.80
N VAL A 5 -34.19 28.92 -9.88
CA VAL A 5 -33.69 27.54 -9.92
C VAL A 5 -32.38 27.49 -9.13
N ALA A 6 -32.41 26.90 -7.94
CA ALA A 6 -31.22 26.61 -7.17
C ALA A 6 -30.48 25.42 -7.81
N LEU A 7 -29.40 25.71 -8.54
CA LEU A 7 -28.47 24.69 -9.03
C LEU A 7 -27.72 24.12 -7.83
N VAL A 8 -28.13 22.94 -7.36
CA VAL A 8 -27.40 22.17 -6.35
C VAL A 8 -26.11 21.65 -7.01
N LEU A 9 -25.01 22.36 -6.79
CA LEU A 9 -23.67 21.87 -7.11
C LEU A 9 -23.35 20.72 -6.17
N LEU A 10 -23.49 19.48 -6.67
CA LEU A 10 -22.93 18.29 -6.03
C LEU A 10 -21.43 18.52 -5.85
N ALA A 11 -20.97 18.55 -4.60
CA ALA A 11 -19.55 18.61 -4.30
C ALA A 11 -18.85 17.46 -5.04
N PRO A 12 -17.72 17.70 -5.74
CA PRO A 12 -16.94 16.62 -6.30
C PRO A 12 -16.50 15.73 -5.15
N GLY A 13 -17.05 14.52 -5.06
CA GLY A 13 -16.51 13.49 -4.18
C GLY A 13 -15.02 13.37 -4.48
N LEU A 14 -14.18 13.42 -3.44
CA LEU A 14 -12.73 13.26 -3.58
C LEU A 14 -12.45 11.91 -4.21
N ARG A 15 -12.19 11.93 -5.51
CA ARG A 15 -11.67 10.81 -6.30
C ARG A 15 -10.17 11.00 -6.34
N GLY A 16 -9.40 10.08 -5.80
CA GLY A 16 -7.99 10.02 -6.18
C GLY A 16 -7.89 9.63 -7.65
N GLU A 17 -6.69 9.75 -8.20
CA GLU A 17 -6.48 9.64 -9.63
C GLU A 17 -6.44 8.16 -10.05
N PRO A 18 -7.32 7.70 -10.96
CA PRO A 18 -7.21 6.35 -11.48
C PRO A 18 -5.85 6.15 -12.15
N ILE A 19 -5.13 5.10 -11.77
CA ILE A 19 -3.80 4.81 -12.33
C ILE A 19 -3.95 3.95 -13.58
N PRO A 20 -3.59 4.46 -14.78
CA PRO A 20 -3.61 3.66 -16.00
C PRO A 20 -2.59 2.53 -15.94
N VAL A 21 -2.94 1.39 -16.51
CA VAL A 21 -2.05 0.24 -16.62
C VAL A 21 -1.11 0.47 -17.81
N ARG A 22 0.09 0.98 -17.51
CA ARG A 22 1.21 1.13 -18.46
C ARG A 22 2.09 -0.12 -18.50
N HIS A 23 2.19 -0.79 -17.36
CA HIS A 23 2.97 -1.99 -17.10
C HIS A 23 2.07 -3.01 -16.39
N GLN A 24 1.57 -3.97 -17.16
CA GLN A 24 0.80 -5.10 -16.64
C GLN A 24 1.65 -5.94 -15.69
N GLN A 25 1.04 -6.37 -14.59
CA GLN A 25 1.60 -7.35 -13.68
C GLN A 25 1.47 -8.75 -14.30
N GLY A 26 2.53 -9.54 -14.16
CA GLY A 26 2.59 -10.94 -14.59
C GLY A 26 2.63 -11.89 -13.40
N ALA A 27 2.65 -13.20 -13.69
CA ALA A 27 2.92 -14.20 -12.66
C ALA A 27 4.35 -14.04 -12.14
N ALA A 28 4.53 -14.04 -10.82
CA ALA A 28 5.81 -13.80 -10.19
C ALA A 28 5.92 -14.46 -8.81
N HIS A 29 7.16 -14.74 -8.40
CA HIS A 29 7.52 -15.09 -7.03
C HIS A 29 8.83 -14.35 -6.71
N GLY A 30 8.77 -13.41 -5.76
CA GLY A 30 9.91 -12.68 -5.22
C GLY A 30 10.18 -13.06 -3.78
N PHE A 31 11.45 -13.02 -3.39
CA PHE A 31 11.91 -13.26 -2.02
C PHE A 31 12.30 -11.93 -1.38
N LEU A 32 11.89 -11.73 -0.13
CA LEU A 32 12.05 -10.48 0.60
C LEU A 32 12.71 -10.71 1.95
N ALA A 33 13.47 -9.73 2.41
CA ALA A 33 13.85 -9.59 3.80
C ALA A 33 13.23 -8.32 4.39
N LEU A 34 12.79 -8.43 5.65
CA LEU A 34 12.44 -7.28 6.47
C LEU A 34 13.55 -7.05 7.50
N ARG A 35 14.05 -5.81 7.59
CA ARG A 35 15.16 -5.44 8.47
C ARG A 35 14.86 -4.19 9.27
N SER A 36 15.52 -4.05 10.42
CA SER A 36 15.67 -2.72 11.02
C SER A 36 16.55 -1.83 10.14
N LEU A 37 16.49 -0.52 10.35
CA LEU A 37 17.37 0.42 9.61
C LEU A 37 18.86 0.19 9.90
N GLN A 38 19.19 -0.43 11.04
CA GLN A 38 20.55 -0.86 11.41
C GLN A 38 20.98 -2.17 10.72
N GLY A 39 20.11 -2.80 9.91
CA GLY A 39 20.43 -3.98 9.11
C GLY A 39 20.10 -5.33 9.77
N THR A 40 19.60 -5.33 11.00
CA THR A 40 19.18 -6.55 11.70
C THR A 40 17.98 -7.16 10.98
N ARG A 41 18.09 -8.42 10.55
CA ARG A 41 16.98 -9.16 9.93
C ARG A 41 15.91 -9.50 10.98
N LEU A 42 14.70 -9.04 10.72
CA LEU A 42 13.51 -9.21 11.55
C LEU A 42 12.59 -10.32 11.01
N ALA A 43 12.40 -10.36 9.69
CA ALA A 43 11.58 -11.37 9.02
C ALA A 43 12.17 -11.77 7.66
N ILE A 44 11.74 -12.94 7.17
CA ILE A 44 11.84 -13.34 5.77
C ILE A 44 10.44 -13.40 5.21
N GLY A 45 10.28 -13.02 3.95
CA GLY A 45 8.99 -13.08 3.31
C GLY A 45 9.05 -13.42 1.84
N ASP A 46 7.87 -13.68 1.32
CA ASP A 46 7.62 -13.97 -0.08
C ASP A 46 6.57 -12.99 -0.60
N VAL A 47 6.74 -12.55 -1.84
CA VAL A 47 5.68 -11.92 -2.61
C VAL A 47 5.36 -12.79 -3.81
N THR A 48 4.12 -13.21 -3.95
CA THR A 48 3.66 -14.05 -5.06
C THR A 48 2.55 -13.35 -5.81
N GLN A 49 2.54 -13.51 -7.13
CA GLN A 49 1.46 -13.02 -7.98
C GLN A 49 1.03 -14.12 -8.93
N VAL A 50 -0.27 -14.34 -9.01
CA VAL A 50 -0.91 -15.24 -9.97
C VAL A 50 -1.90 -14.43 -10.80
N VAL A 51 -1.94 -14.69 -12.12
CA VAL A 51 -2.73 -13.90 -13.07
C VAL A 51 -3.75 -14.80 -13.77
N HIS A 52 -5.01 -14.40 -13.74
CA HIS A 52 -6.11 -15.02 -14.48
C HIS A 52 -6.83 -13.95 -15.31
N GLY A 53 -6.51 -13.88 -16.61
CA GLY A 53 -7.01 -12.81 -17.49
C GLY A 53 -6.49 -11.45 -17.06
N ASP A 54 -7.40 -10.51 -16.77
CA ASP A 54 -7.09 -9.17 -16.27
C ASP A 54 -7.05 -9.11 -14.73
N ARG A 55 -7.29 -10.21 -14.03
CA ARG A 55 -7.29 -10.29 -12.57
C ARG A 55 -5.95 -10.82 -12.07
N VAL A 56 -5.42 -10.15 -11.04
CA VAL A 56 -4.20 -10.54 -10.34
C VAL A 56 -4.54 -10.81 -8.88
N THR A 57 -4.05 -11.94 -8.37
CA THR A 57 -4.02 -12.24 -6.94
C THR A 57 -2.57 -12.14 -6.48
N SER A 58 -2.32 -11.16 -5.61
CA SER A 58 -1.01 -10.88 -5.01
C SER A 58 -1.04 -11.28 -3.55
N ARG A 59 -0.05 -12.03 -3.08
CA ARG A 59 0.10 -12.35 -1.65
C ARG A 59 1.49 -12.00 -1.18
N LEU A 60 1.57 -11.15 -0.16
CA LEU A 60 2.78 -10.81 0.58
C LEU A 60 2.70 -11.50 1.95
N THR A 61 3.71 -12.27 2.30
CA THR A 61 3.79 -12.89 3.64
C THR A 61 5.16 -12.63 4.23
N PHE A 62 5.23 -12.07 5.44
CA PHE A 62 6.45 -12.04 6.26
C PHE A 62 6.29 -12.94 7.49
N ARG A 63 7.31 -13.76 7.74
CA ARG A 63 7.45 -14.57 8.95
C ARG A 63 8.57 -14.00 9.80
N PHE A 64 8.20 -13.41 10.93
CA PHE A 64 9.13 -12.77 11.85
C PHE A 64 9.86 -13.79 12.71
N ARG A 65 11.07 -13.44 13.15
CA ARG A 65 11.90 -14.30 14.01
C ARG A 65 11.31 -14.53 15.39
N ASP A 66 10.45 -13.62 15.86
CA ASP A 66 9.73 -13.73 17.13
C ASP A 66 8.42 -14.53 17.03
N GLY A 67 8.12 -15.11 15.86
CA GLY A 67 6.90 -15.86 15.59
C GLY A 67 5.72 -15.00 15.08
N SER A 68 5.89 -13.69 14.93
CA SER A 68 4.86 -12.82 14.34
C SER A 68 4.70 -13.06 12.84
N ILE A 69 3.53 -12.70 12.32
CA ILE A 69 3.18 -12.82 10.90
C ILE A 69 2.57 -11.51 10.43
N ASP A 70 2.98 -11.10 9.23
CA ASP A 70 2.28 -10.14 8.38
C ASP A 70 1.87 -10.88 7.10
N ASP A 71 0.59 -10.95 6.78
CA ASP A 71 0.05 -11.62 5.60
C ASP A 71 -0.98 -10.73 4.92
N ASP A 72 -0.71 -10.34 3.68
CA ASP A 72 -1.57 -9.47 2.89
C ASP A 72 -1.93 -10.18 1.58
N LEU A 73 -3.23 -10.41 1.36
CA LEU A 73 -3.79 -11.03 0.17
C LEU A 73 -4.65 -10.01 -0.58
N THR A 74 -4.09 -9.47 -1.65
CA THR A 74 -4.71 -8.43 -2.48
C THR A 74 -5.17 -9.01 -3.82
N VAL A 75 -6.42 -8.76 -4.20
CA VAL A 75 -6.96 -9.11 -5.51
C VAL A 75 -7.34 -7.83 -6.23
N PHE A 76 -6.86 -7.65 -7.45
CA PHE A 76 -7.13 -6.46 -8.25
C PHE A 76 -7.32 -6.78 -9.74
N SER A 77 -8.04 -5.91 -10.45
CA SER A 77 -8.09 -5.89 -11.91
C SER A 77 -7.04 -4.92 -12.44
N GLN A 78 -6.44 -5.29 -13.57
CA GLN A 78 -5.55 -4.48 -14.38
C GLN A 78 -6.12 -4.25 -15.80
N HIS A 79 -7.44 -4.19 -15.94
CA HIS A 79 -8.09 -3.88 -17.21
C HIS A 79 -8.13 -2.37 -17.48
N GLY A 80 -7.09 -1.86 -18.16
CA GLY A 80 -6.93 -0.47 -18.57
C GLY A 80 -6.51 0.47 -17.43
N VAL A 81 -7.14 0.36 -16.26
CA VAL A 81 -6.76 1.04 -15.01
C VAL A 81 -6.72 0.02 -13.87
N PHE A 82 -5.85 0.23 -12.89
CA PHE A 82 -5.83 -0.60 -11.69
C PHE A 82 -7.10 -0.38 -10.86
N ARG A 83 -7.73 -1.46 -10.40
CA ARG A 83 -8.86 -1.42 -9.47
C ARG A 83 -8.75 -2.52 -8.43
N LEU A 84 -8.77 -2.15 -7.16
CA LEU A 84 -8.87 -3.12 -6.07
C LEU A 84 -10.22 -3.85 -6.14
N ILE A 85 -10.19 -5.17 -5.98
CA ILE A 85 -11.38 -6.04 -5.85
C ILE A 85 -11.57 -6.43 -4.39
N SER A 86 -10.50 -6.91 -3.75
CA SER A 86 -10.49 -7.21 -2.32
C SER A 86 -9.08 -7.14 -1.75
N ASP A 87 -8.98 -6.89 -0.45
CA ASP A 87 -7.73 -6.87 0.29
C ASP A 87 -7.96 -7.54 1.65
N HIS A 88 -7.20 -8.59 1.97
CA HIS A 88 -7.27 -9.24 3.28
C HIS A 88 -5.91 -9.15 3.95
N HIS A 89 -5.81 -8.28 4.96
CA HIS A 89 -4.58 -8.01 5.68
C HIS A 89 -4.66 -8.50 7.12
N VAL A 90 -3.71 -9.37 7.48
CA VAL A 90 -3.61 -9.99 8.80
C VAL A 90 -2.23 -9.72 9.38
N GLN A 91 -2.19 -9.15 10.58
CA GLN A 91 -0.96 -8.99 11.36
C GLN A 91 -1.20 -9.51 12.78
N HIS A 92 -0.33 -10.38 13.26
CA HIS A 92 -0.42 -10.91 14.63
C HIS A 92 0.93 -11.35 15.19
N GLY A 93 1.03 -11.41 16.52
CA GLY A 93 2.24 -11.83 17.26
C GLY A 93 3.00 -10.67 17.92
N PRO A 94 4.13 -10.95 18.60
CA PRO A 94 4.82 -9.98 19.45
C PRO A 94 5.25 -8.67 18.77
N SER A 95 5.54 -8.69 17.46
CA SER A 95 5.90 -7.51 16.67
C SER A 95 4.70 -6.59 16.36
N PHE A 96 3.46 -7.07 16.56
CA PHE A 96 2.23 -6.33 16.27
C PHE A 96 1.41 -6.14 17.55
N PRO A 97 1.70 -5.09 18.35
CA PRO A 97 1.00 -4.83 19.62
C PRO A 97 -0.48 -4.45 19.43
N LYS A 98 -0.86 -4.09 18.20
CA LYS A 98 -2.24 -3.86 17.75
C LYS A 98 -2.48 -4.77 16.54
N PRO A 99 -2.74 -6.07 16.76
CA PRO A 99 -3.01 -7.00 15.68
C PRO A 99 -4.23 -6.57 14.87
N ILE A 100 -4.25 -6.97 13.60
CA ILE A 100 -5.35 -6.73 12.68
C ILE A 100 -5.69 -8.01 11.92
N ASP A 101 -6.96 -8.16 11.61
CA ASP A 101 -7.48 -9.10 10.62
C ASP A 101 -8.61 -8.34 9.94
N VAL A 102 -8.33 -7.78 8.76
CA VAL A 102 -9.23 -6.87 8.05
C VAL A 102 -9.39 -7.33 6.61
N LEU A 103 -10.64 -7.55 6.21
CA LEU A 103 -11.05 -7.81 4.84
C LEU A 103 -11.81 -6.62 4.28
N ILE A 104 -11.35 -6.09 3.16
CA ILE A 104 -11.96 -5.02 2.37
C ILE A 104 -12.58 -5.66 1.12
N GLU A 105 -13.87 -5.46 0.88
CA GLU A 105 -14.57 -5.91 -0.33
C GLU A 105 -15.12 -4.71 -1.10
N THR A 106 -14.52 -4.39 -2.26
CA THR A 106 -14.81 -3.11 -2.93
C THR A 106 -16.19 -3.06 -3.59
N VAL A 107 -16.68 -4.19 -4.11
CA VAL A 107 -17.98 -4.30 -4.79
C VAL A 107 -19.13 -4.04 -3.81
N SER A 108 -19.07 -4.60 -2.59
CA SER A 108 -20.11 -4.44 -1.58
C SER A 108 -19.92 -3.19 -0.71
N GLY A 109 -18.69 -2.66 -0.68
CA GLY A 109 -18.27 -1.62 0.26
C GLY A 109 -18.10 -2.13 1.69
N MET A 110 -18.05 -3.45 1.89
CA MET A 110 -17.99 -4.06 3.21
C MET A 110 -16.55 -4.13 3.71
N ILE A 111 -16.35 -3.70 4.96
CA ILE A 111 -15.12 -3.88 5.72
C ILE A 111 -15.43 -4.82 6.87
N THR A 112 -14.83 -6.01 6.86
CA THR A 112 -14.95 -6.98 7.96
C THR A 112 -13.67 -6.95 8.76
N SER A 113 -13.75 -6.70 10.06
CA SER A 113 -12.60 -6.79 10.96
C SER A 113 -12.83 -7.84 12.03
N ARG A 114 -11.77 -8.51 12.46
CA ARG A 114 -11.77 -9.42 13.60
C ARG A 114 -10.84 -8.89 14.68
N THR A 115 -11.34 -8.86 15.90
CA THR A 115 -10.56 -8.51 17.10
C THR A 115 -9.93 -9.77 17.71
N ASP A 116 -8.97 -9.57 18.62
CA ASP A 116 -8.24 -10.66 19.29
C ASP A 116 -9.12 -11.63 20.06
N ASP A 117 -10.24 -11.14 20.61
CA ASP A 117 -11.25 -11.97 21.29
C ASP A 117 -12.16 -12.75 20.31
N GLY A 118 -11.87 -12.70 19.01
CA GLY A 118 -12.59 -13.38 17.94
C GLY A 118 -13.88 -12.69 17.49
N ARG A 119 -14.25 -11.55 18.08
CA ARG A 119 -15.44 -10.79 17.67
C ARG A 119 -15.25 -10.26 16.25
N VAL A 120 -16.28 -10.42 15.43
CA VAL A 120 -16.32 -9.92 14.05
C VAL A 120 -17.16 -8.66 13.99
N ASN A 121 -16.57 -7.58 13.50
CA ASN A 121 -17.25 -6.33 13.20
C ASN A 121 -17.39 -6.17 11.69
N ARG A 122 -18.50 -5.58 11.25
CA ARG A 122 -18.76 -5.28 9.85
C ARG A 122 -19.20 -3.83 9.71
N GLU A 123 -18.49 -3.09 8.88
CA GLU A 123 -18.78 -1.70 8.58
C GLU A 123 -18.92 -1.51 7.08
N LYS A 124 -19.92 -0.73 6.66
CA LYS A 124 -20.15 -0.42 5.25
C LYS A 124 -19.66 0.98 4.97
N LEU A 125 -18.74 1.11 4.02
CA LEU A 125 -18.21 2.39 3.55
C LEU A 125 -18.54 2.60 2.06
N VAL A 126 -18.62 3.85 1.65
CA VAL A 126 -18.62 4.21 0.22
C VAL A 126 -17.16 4.23 -0.23
N LEU A 127 -16.74 3.19 -0.94
CA LEU A 127 -15.36 3.03 -1.38
C LEU A 127 -15.15 3.64 -2.77
N PRO A 128 -14.10 4.45 -2.97
CA PRO A 128 -13.81 5.05 -4.27
C PRO A 128 -13.11 4.04 -5.18
N ALA A 129 -13.17 4.28 -6.50
CA ALA A 129 -12.64 3.35 -7.50
C ALA A 129 -11.10 3.28 -7.53
N ASP A 130 -10.42 4.27 -6.97
CA ASP A 130 -8.96 4.40 -6.85
C ASP A 130 -8.41 3.87 -5.51
N LEU A 131 -9.20 3.09 -4.77
CA LEU A 131 -8.75 2.48 -3.52
C LEU A 131 -7.50 1.61 -3.75
N ALA A 132 -6.46 1.83 -2.95
CA ALA A 132 -5.10 1.37 -3.24
C ALA A 132 -4.48 0.47 -2.16
N ASN A 133 -5.26 0.02 -1.15
CA ASN A 133 -4.82 -0.99 -0.18
C ASN A 133 -4.19 -2.21 -0.91
N GLY A 134 -3.04 -2.67 -0.41
CA GLY A 134 -2.27 -3.77 -0.99
C GLY A 134 -1.57 -3.51 -2.34
N LEU A 135 -1.85 -2.38 -3.00
CA LEU A 135 -1.35 -2.07 -4.35
C LEU A 135 -0.14 -1.13 -4.50
N PRO A 136 0.42 -0.43 -3.47
CA PRO A 136 1.37 0.65 -3.72
C PRO A 136 2.53 0.27 -4.67
N PRO A 137 3.29 -0.81 -4.47
CA PRO A 137 4.38 -1.15 -5.39
C PRO A 137 3.92 -1.32 -6.85
N ASN A 138 2.75 -1.93 -7.07
CA ASN A 138 2.21 -2.14 -8.42
C ASN A 138 1.79 -0.83 -9.09
N LEU A 139 1.17 0.08 -8.32
CA LEU A 139 0.76 1.41 -8.82
C LEU A 139 1.97 2.28 -9.14
N LEU A 140 2.98 2.32 -8.27
CA LEU A 140 4.15 3.19 -8.44
C LEU A 140 5.01 2.81 -9.64
N MET A 141 5.00 1.55 -10.05
CA MET A 141 5.59 1.11 -11.33
C MET A 141 4.91 1.74 -12.55
N ASN A 142 3.70 2.30 -12.39
CA ASN A 142 2.89 2.88 -13.47
C ASN A 142 2.76 4.41 -13.37
N ILE A 143 3.28 5.03 -12.31
CA ILE A 143 3.30 6.49 -12.13
C ILE A 143 4.58 7.03 -12.74
N SER A 144 4.45 8.07 -13.58
CA SER A 144 5.61 8.76 -14.14
C SER A 144 6.25 9.63 -13.05
N PRO A 145 7.59 9.60 -12.87
CA PRO A 145 8.28 10.47 -11.93
C PRO A 145 8.23 11.96 -12.33
N SER A 146 7.68 12.29 -13.50
CA SER A 146 7.40 13.67 -13.91
C SER A 146 6.11 14.23 -13.32
N VAL A 147 5.25 13.38 -12.75
CA VAL A 147 4.02 13.80 -12.07
C VAL A 147 4.41 14.28 -10.67
N PRO A 148 4.19 15.56 -10.31
CA PRO A 148 4.68 16.10 -9.04
C PRO A 148 4.02 15.48 -7.79
N GLU A 149 2.75 15.11 -7.92
CA GLU A 149 1.97 14.49 -6.85
C GLU A 149 0.88 13.60 -7.46
N THR A 150 0.67 12.43 -6.88
CA THR A 150 -0.48 11.57 -7.15
C THR A 150 -1.19 11.28 -5.85
N LYS A 151 -2.52 11.29 -5.87
CA LYS A 151 -3.36 11.08 -4.68
C LYS A 151 -4.07 9.74 -4.77
N LEU A 152 -3.88 8.92 -3.73
CA LEU A 152 -4.47 7.58 -3.62
C LEU A 152 -5.41 7.53 -2.43
N SER A 153 -6.50 6.78 -2.57
CA SER A 153 -7.42 6.48 -1.48
C SER A 153 -7.01 5.20 -0.75
N PHE A 154 -7.10 5.19 0.58
CA PHE A 154 -6.87 3.98 1.40
C PHE A 154 -7.95 3.85 2.47
N VAL A 155 -8.28 2.63 2.85
CA VAL A 155 -8.96 2.33 4.11
C VAL A 155 -7.88 2.13 5.15
N ALA A 156 -7.88 2.98 6.18
CA ALA A 156 -7.06 2.76 7.37
C ALA A 156 -7.75 1.75 8.29
N PRO A 157 -7.09 0.65 8.67
CA PRO A 157 -7.65 -0.32 9.62
C PRO A 157 -7.75 0.27 11.03
N GLY A 158 -8.64 -0.29 11.85
CA GLY A 158 -8.84 0.13 13.24
C GLY A 158 -10.23 -0.23 13.77
N ALA A 159 -10.53 0.13 15.02
CA ALA A 159 -11.84 -0.13 15.64
C ALA A 159 -13.02 0.52 14.89
N LYS A 160 -12.74 1.62 14.16
CA LYS A 160 -13.62 2.24 13.18
C LYS A 160 -12.82 2.48 11.91
N PRO A 161 -12.85 1.57 10.91
CA PRO A 161 -12.19 1.79 9.63
C PRO A 161 -12.65 3.10 9.01
N ARG A 162 -11.72 3.82 8.38
CA ARG A 162 -12.02 5.10 7.73
C ARG A 162 -11.26 5.26 6.44
N LEU A 163 -11.87 5.98 5.50
CA LEU A 163 -11.19 6.40 4.29
C LEU A 163 -10.18 7.51 4.63
N ILE A 164 -8.95 7.32 4.20
CA ILE A 164 -7.87 8.29 4.28
C ILE A 164 -7.31 8.53 2.88
N GLN A 165 -6.54 9.61 2.76
CA GLN A 165 -5.83 9.95 1.55
C GLN A 165 -4.34 9.78 1.76
N VAL A 166 -3.64 9.32 0.73
CA VAL A 166 -2.18 9.21 0.70
C VAL A 166 -1.67 10.02 -0.48
N SER A 167 -0.83 11.00 -0.18
CA SER A 167 -0.09 11.78 -1.18
C SER A 167 1.18 11.02 -1.56
N VAL A 168 1.41 10.85 -2.86
CA VAL A 168 2.58 10.18 -3.43
C VAL A 168 3.40 11.21 -4.19
N LYS A 169 4.67 11.41 -3.83
CA LYS A 169 5.57 12.37 -4.48
C LYS A 169 6.90 11.72 -4.85
N PRO A 170 7.43 11.92 -6.06
CA PRO A 170 8.80 11.54 -6.38
C PRO A 170 9.78 12.49 -5.66
N ALA A 171 10.65 11.95 -4.81
CA ALA A 171 11.62 12.74 -4.03
C ALA A 171 13.03 12.78 -4.63
N GLY A 172 13.31 11.97 -5.65
CA GLY A 172 14.59 12.00 -6.37
C GLY A 172 15.03 10.62 -6.87
N LYS A 173 16.26 10.56 -7.38
CA LYS A 173 16.88 9.31 -7.84
C LYS A 173 18.00 8.89 -6.90
N VAL A 174 18.01 7.62 -6.51
CA VAL A 174 19.03 7.00 -5.65
C VAL A 174 19.77 5.93 -6.44
N GLY A 175 21.09 5.88 -6.30
CA GLY A 175 21.93 4.84 -6.92
C GLY A 175 21.90 3.54 -6.12
N PHE A 176 21.94 2.40 -6.80
CA PHE A 176 22.11 1.08 -6.19
C PHE A 176 22.96 0.18 -7.11
N SER A 177 23.35 -1.00 -6.62
CA SER A 177 24.16 -1.96 -7.40
C SER A 177 23.51 -3.34 -7.36
N VAL A 178 23.54 -4.04 -8.50
CA VAL A 178 23.12 -5.44 -8.63
C VAL A 178 24.27 -6.22 -9.24
N GLY A 179 24.83 -7.17 -8.50
CA GLY A 179 26.00 -7.94 -8.96
C GLY A 179 27.19 -7.06 -9.36
N GLY A 180 27.40 -5.94 -8.66
CA GLY A 180 28.46 -4.96 -8.99
C GLY A 180 28.10 -3.97 -10.10
N SER A 181 26.99 -4.15 -10.81
CA SER A 181 26.55 -3.24 -11.87
C SER A 181 25.72 -2.08 -11.30
N PRO A 182 26.11 -0.81 -11.54
CA PRO A 182 25.38 0.35 -11.04
C PRO A 182 24.03 0.52 -11.76
N ARG A 183 23.03 0.94 -10.99
CA ARG A 183 21.64 1.22 -11.40
C ARG A 183 21.08 2.40 -10.59
N LYS A 184 19.89 2.88 -10.94
CA LYS A 184 19.19 3.97 -10.23
C LYS A 184 17.72 3.64 -10.05
N ALA A 185 17.15 4.07 -8.93
CA ALA A 185 15.72 3.98 -8.63
C ALA A 185 15.18 5.38 -8.29
N THR A 186 13.92 5.65 -8.62
CA THR A 186 13.18 6.80 -8.10
C THR A 186 12.68 6.47 -6.70
N ASP A 187 12.92 7.36 -5.75
CA ASP A 187 12.29 7.34 -4.43
C ASP A 187 10.89 7.97 -4.51
N TYR A 188 9.85 7.19 -4.25
CA TYR A 188 8.49 7.68 -4.07
C TYR A 188 8.17 7.77 -2.57
N VAL A 189 7.80 8.95 -2.12
CA VAL A 189 7.39 9.24 -0.74
C VAL A 189 5.88 9.22 -0.67
N LEU A 190 5.36 8.37 0.19
CA LEU A 190 3.94 8.21 0.50
C LEU A 190 3.69 8.86 1.86
N HIS A 191 2.93 9.94 1.84
CA HIS A 191 2.54 10.71 3.01
C HIS A 191 1.07 10.46 3.33
N VAL A 192 0.77 10.03 4.56
CA VAL A 192 -0.61 9.78 5.01
C VAL A 192 -1.27 11.10 5.42
N ASP A 193 -2.30 11.53 4.70
CA ASP A 193 -3.08 12.71 5.05
C ASP A 193 -4.16 12.34 6.09
N ILE A 194 -3.82 12.42 7.39
CA ILE A 194 -4.74 12.04 8.49
C ILE A 194 -5.95 12.97 8.59
N GLY A 195 -5.83 14.21 8.12
CA GLY A 195 -6.94 15.17 8.08
C GLY A 195 -8.10 14.71 7.17
N GLY A 196 -7.85 13.72 6.31
CA GLY A 196 -8.83 13.18 5.37
C GLY A 196 -9.53 14.28 4.56
N VAL A 197 -10.77 13.98 4.17
CA VAL A 197 -11.67 14.81 3.33
C VAL A 197 -12.10 16.13 3.98
N ALA A 198 -11.98 16.25 5.31
CA ALA A 198 -12.54 17.38 6.06
C ALA A 198 -11.61 18.61 6.16
N GLY A 199 -10.35 18.49 5.69
CA GLY A 199 -9.48 19.63 5.47
C GLY A 199 -9.31 20.54 6.69
N MET A 200 -9.02 19.99 7.87
CA MET A 200 -8.33 20.71 8.96
C MET A 200 -8.08 19.74 10.11
N VAL A 201 -6.84 19.28 10.26
CA VAL A 201 -6.32 18.83 11.56
C VAL A 201 -4.88 19.34 11.62
N ALA A 202 -4.59 20.26 12.54
CA ALA A 202 -3.21 20.58 12.88
C ALA A 202 -2.55 19.27 13.31
N PRO A 203 -1.36 18.89 12.78
CA PRO A 203 -0.69 17.69 13.23
C PRO A 203 -0.49 17.82 14.75
N LEU A 204 -1.20 17.00 15.51
CA LEU A 204 -0.87 16.82 16.92
C LEU A 204 0.55 16.25 16.89
N ILE A 205 1.53 17.05 17.31
CA ILE A 205 2.94 16.67 17.32
C ILE A 205 3.07 15.26 17.90
N GLY A 206 3.65 14.33 17.14
CA GLY A 206 3.80 12.92 17.53
C GLY A 206 2.64 11.97 17.17
N LYS A 207 1.58 12.43 16.48
CA LYS A 207 0.48 11.57 15.99
C LYS A 207 0.49 11.35 14.47
N GLN A 208 1.39 12.01 13.75
CA GLN A 208 1.55 11.81 12.31
C GLN A 208 2.36 10.53 12.05
N PRO A 209 1.88 9.56 11.24
CA PRO A 209 2.70 8.46 10.80
C PRO A 209 3.94 8.99 10.07
N PRO A 210 5.09 8.30 10.21
CA PRO A 210 6.25 8.61 9.39
C PRO A 210 5.91 8.39 7.91
N ASP A 211 6.60 9.13 7.04
CA ASP A 211 6.52 8.89 5.60
C ASP A 211 6.96 7.46 5.27
N TYR A 212 6.31 6.90 4.25
CA TYR A 212 6.66 5.59 3.71
C TYR A 212 7.35 5.79 2.37
N HIS A 213 8.55 5.23 2.21
CA HIS A 213 9.36 5.35 1.00
C HIS A 213 9.30 4.06 0.20
N ILE A 214 9.15 4.16 -1.12
CA ILE A 214 9.24 3.03 -2.05
C ILE A 214 10.15 3.41 -3.21
N TRP A 215 11.22 2.64 -3.38
CA TRP A 215 12.15 2.85 -4.48
C TRP A 215 11.80 1.95 -5.67
N ILE A 216 11.51 2.57 -6.80
CA ILE A 216 11.19 1.90 -8.05
C ILE A 216 12.29 2.17 -9.08
N MET A 217 12.91 1.12 -9.61
CA MET A 217 13.73 1.24 -10.81
C MET A 217 12.80 1.50 -11.99
N THR A 218 12.97 2.64 -12.67
CA THR A 218 12.17 3.02 -13.82
C THR A 218 12.80 2.52 -15.12
N GLY A 219 11.98 2.30 -16.16
CA GLY A 219 12.41 1.78 -17.46
C GLY A 219 11.26 1.16 -18.23
N SER A 220 11.55 0.45 -19.33
CA SER A 220 10.54 -0.32 -20.08
C SER A 220 9.92 -1.44 -19.26
N THR A 221 10.65 -1.92 -18.24
CA THR A 221 10.18 -2.91 -17.27
C THR A 221 10.55 -2.42 -15.87
N PRO A 222 9.68 -1.65 -15.22
CA PRO A 222 9.96 -1.11 -13.90
C PRO A 222 10.00 -2.24 -12.85
N ALA A 223 10.73 -2.00 -11.75
CA ALA A 223 10.87 -2.98 -10.68
C ALA A 223 10.86 -2.31 -9.32
N PHE A 224 10.18 -2.93 -8.36
CA PHE A 224 10.36 -2.65 -6.93
C PHE A 224 11.80 -2.98 -6.52
N ILE A 225 12.45 -2.09 -5.78
CA ILE A 225 13.82 -2.30 -5.28
C ILE A 225 13.83 -2.49 -3.77
N ARG A 226 13.23 -1.55 -3.04
CA ARG A 226 13.11 -1.58 -1.58
C ARG A 226 11.97 -0.68 -1.13
N ALA A 227 11.55 -0.83 0.13
CA ALA A 227 10.68 0.09 0.82
C ALA A 227 11.19 0.37 2.24
N GLU A 228 10.87 1.53 2.78
CA GLU A 228 11.14 1.90 4.17
C GLU A 228 9.91 2.58 4.76
N GLY A 229 9.39 2.06 5.86
CA GLY A 229 8.26 2.64 6.56
C GLY A 229 7.78 1.80 7.72
N ALA A 230 6.78 2.29 8.46
CA ALA A 230 6.14 1.53 9.52
C ALA A 230 5.07 0.60 8.92
N LEU A 231 5.02 -0.65 9.39
CA LEU A 231 3.99 -1.63 8.95
C LEU A 231 2.68 -1.54 9.74
N TYR A 232 2.68 -0.81 10.86
CA TYR A 232 1.50 -0.57 11.69
C TYR A 232 1.58 0.79 12.37
N GLU A 233 0.44 1.31 12.85
CA GLU A 233 0.36 2.62 13.49
C GLU A 233 1.22 2.70 14.77
N GLY A 234 2.15 3.66 14.81
CA GLY A 234 3.08 3.86 15.93
C GLY A 234 4.23 2.85 15.98
N GLY A 235 4.35 2.00 14.96
CA GLY A 235 5.47 1.08 14.81
C GLY A 235 6.78 1.75 14.40
N PRO A 236 7.92 1.06 14.58
CA PRO A 236 9.20 1.51 14.06
C PRO A 236 9.24 1.48 12.52
N VAL A 237 10.13 2.29 11.94
CA VAL A 237 10.44 2.20 10.51
C VAL A 237 11.33 0.99 10.26
N TRP A 238 10.88 0.13 9.35
CA TRP A 238 11.61 -1.04 8.87
C TRP A 238 11.88 -0.93 7.39
N ARG A 239 12.88 -1.67 6.92
CA ARG A 239 13.25 -1.79 5.51
C ARG A 239 12.79 -3.13 4.96
N ILE A 240 12.05 -3.10 3.87
CA ILE A 240 11.77 -4.26 3.02
C ILE A 240 12.73 -4.19 1.83
N GLU A 241 13.41 -5.30 1.53
CA GLU A 241 14.32 -5.39 0.38
C GLU A 241 14.19 -6.74 -0.33
N GLN A 242 14.39 -6.74 -1.65
CA GLN A 242 14.52 -7.99 -2.40
C GLN A 242 15.82 -8.70 -2.05
N ILE A 243 15.74 -10.02 -1.90
CA ILE A 243 16.90 -10.88 -1.69
C ILE A 243 16.97 -11.97 -2.76
N SER A 244 18.19 -12.39 -3.09
CA SER A 244 18.43 -13.50 -4.00
C SER A 244 18.65 -14.81 -3.23
N PRO A 245 18.28 -15.97 -3.80
CA PRO A 245 18.71 -17.26 -3.26
C PRO A 245 20.24 -17.34 -3.17
N SER A 246 20.74 -18.05 -2.16
CA SER A 246 22.14 -18.42 -2.00
C SER A 246 22.25 -19.94 -1.98
N PHE A 247 23.18 -20.49 -2.77
CA PHE A 247 23.49 -21.92 -2.74
C PHE A 247 24.72 -22.16 -1.86
N ALA A 248 24.72 -23.24 -1.08
CA ALA A 248 25.92 -23.69 -0.40
C ALA A 248 27.00 -24.00 -1.45
N GLN A 249 28.24 -23.57 -1.18
CA GLN A 249 29.41 -24.01 -1.92
C GLN A 249 29.86 -25.39 -1.41
#